data_AF-A0A7E4ZWG1-F1
#
_entry.id   AF-A0A7E4ZWG1-F1
#
_cell.length_a   1.000
_cell.length_b   1.000
_cell.length_c   1.000
_cell.angle_alpha   90.00
_cell.angle_beta   90.00
_cell.angle_gamma   90.00
#
_symmetry.space_group_name_H-M   'P 1'
#
loop_
_entity.id
_entity.type
_entity.pdbx_description
1 polymer ?
#
loop_
_entity_poly.entity_id
_entity_poly.type
_entity_poly.pdbx_seq_one_letter_code
_entity_poly.pdbx_strand_id
1 'polypeptide(L)'
;MKTFSLILVLTIAYFATPSSANFCISCQMFLQTLGTSMPIEQATVEKYTELLQIACNKYIKPEAIKECMDVEKPHMPIALDGFKAGLKNKDICAKWGDC
;
A
#
# COMPACT_ATOMS: atom_id res chain seq x y z
N MET A 1 -18.73 -4.95 -8.28
CA MET A 1 -17.60 -4.12 -8.76
C MET A 1 -17.43 -2.93 -7.81
N LYS A 2 -16.43 -2.98 -6.92
CA LYS A 2 -16.14 -1.93 -5.91
C LYS A 2 -14.83 -1.24 -6.27
N THR A 3 -14.85 -0.38 -7.28
CA THR A 3 -13.67 0.38 -7.76
C THR A 3 -13.51 1.75 -7.09
N PHE A 4 -14.35 2.08 -6.10
CA PHE A 4 -14.51 3.45 -5.59
C PHE A 4 -13.51 3.89 -4.49
N SER A 5 -12.76 2.98 -3.84
CA SER A 5 -11.95 3.37 -2.67
C SER A 5 -10.52 3.83 -2.96
N LEU A 6 -9.90 3.47 -4.08
CA LEU A 6 -8.51 3.84 -4.36
C LEU A 6 -8.36 5.26 -4.96
N ILE A 7 -9.40 5.77 -5.63
CA ILE A 7 -9.38 7.08 -6.31
C ILE A 7 -9.30 8.22 -5.30
N LEU A 8 -9.93 8.05 -4.13
CA LEU A 8 -10.07 9.11 -3.14
C LEU A 8 -8.79 9.33 -2.30
N VAL A 9 -8.00 8.29 -2.05
CA VAL A 9 -6.83 8.38 -1.15
C VAL A 9 -5.65 9.07 -1.82
N LEU A 10 -5.38 8.73 -3.09
CA LEU A 10 -4.23 9.26 -3.81
C LEU A 10 -4.42 10.71 -4.26
N THR A 11 -5.66 11.17 -4.39
CA THR A 11 -5.96 12.58 -4.70
C THR A 11 -5.92 13.49 -3.46
N ILE A 12 -6.28 12.99 -2.27
CA ILE A 12 -6.30 13.81 -1.05
C ILE A 12 -4.87 13.99 -0.47
N ALA A 13 -4.01 12.98 -0.59
CA ALA A 13 -2.63 13.06 -0.09
C ALA A 13 -1.78 14.14 -0.78
N TYR A 14 -2.13 14.54 -2.01
CA TYR A 14 -1.36 15.52 -2.78
C TYR A 14 -1.71 16.99 -2.43
N PHE A 15 -2.85 17.26 -1.78
CA PHE A 15 -3.32 18.63 -1.52
C PHE A 15 -3.47 18.98 -0.03
N ALA A 16 -3.47 18.01 0.88
CA ALA A 16 -3.42 18.26 2.32
C ALA A 16 -1.97 18.24 2.80
N THR A 17 -1.58 19.21 3.64
CA THR A 17 -0.31 19.13 4.38
C THR A 17 -0.16 17.74 4.99
N PRO A 18 0.91 17.00 4.67
CA PRO A 18 1.04 15.61 5.08
C PRO A 18 1.11 15.55 6.61
N SER A 19 0.05 15.06 7.23
CA SER A 19 0.06 14.68 8.65
C SER A 19 0.41 13.19 8.75
N SER A 20 1.12 12.80 9.80
CA SER A 20 1.40 11.38 10.09
C SER A 20 0.12 10.53 10.14
N ALA A 21 -1.00 11.11 10.56
CA ALA A 21 -2.30 10.45 10.54
C ALA A 21 -2.76 10.07 9.12
N ASN A 22 -2.49 10.90 8.11
CA ASN A 22 -2.87 10.63 6.72
C ASN A 22 -2.02 9.51 6.09
N PHE A 23 -0.74 9.42 6.44
CA PHE A 23 0.12 8.31 6.02
C PHE A 23 -0.31 6.99 6.67
N CYS A 24 -0.58 7.02 7.98
CA CYS A 24 -1.00 5.83 8.72
C CYS A 24 -2.30 5.22 8.17
N ILE A 25 -3.26 6.06 7.78
CA ILE A 25 -4.51 5.61 7.15
C ILE A 25 -4.24 5.04 5.75
N SER A 26 -3.42 5.73 4.95
CA SER A 26 -3.10 5.33 3.57
C SER A 26 -2.40 3.98 3.53
N CYS A 27 -1.37 3.79 4.38
CA CYS A 27 -0.71 2.50 4.52
C CYS A 27 -1.68 1.40 4.95
N GLN A 28 -2.54 1.66 5.96
CA GLN A 28 -3.49 0.63 6.42
C GLN A 28 -4.49 0.22 5.34
N MET A 29 -4.93 1.16 4.49
CA MET A 29 -5.80 0.88 3.34
C MET A 29 -5.08 0.11 2.24
N PHE A 30 -3.82 0.44 1.97
CA PHE A 30 -2.99 -0.30 1.03
C PHE A 30 -2.79 -1.75 1.49
N LEU A 31 -2.43 -1.95 2.76
CA LEU A 31 -2.33 -3.28 3.37
C LEU A 31 -3.66 -4.02 3.36
N GLN A 32 -4.78 -3.35 3.63
CA GLN A 32 -6.11 -3.97 3.53
C GLN A 32 -6.38 -4.49 2.11
N THR A 33 -5.91 -3.77 1.09
CA THR A 33 -6.04 -4.17 -0.31
C THR A 33 -5.17 -5.39 -0.62
N LEU A 34 -3.90 -5.38 -0.20
CA LEU A 34 -3.00 -6.54 -0.35
C LEU A 34 -3.55 -7.79 0.33
N GLY A 35 -3.96 -7.67 1.60
CA GLY A 35 -4.48 -8.78 2.40
C GLY A 35 -5.81 -9.34 1.93
N THR A 36 -6.57 -8.61 1.10
CA THR A 36 -7.84 -9.09 0.52
C THR A 36 -7.75 -9.51 -0.93
N SER A 37 -6.63 -9.23 -1.61
CA SER A 37 -6.44 -9.56 -3.02
C SER A 37 -6.10 -11.03 -3.26
N MET A 38 -5.54 -11.73 -2.27
CA MET A 38 -5.24 -13.17 -2.34
C MET A 38 -5.14 -13.82 -0.95
N PRO A 39 -5.32 -15.15 -0.84
CA PRO A 39 -5.00 -15.89 0.39
C PRO A 39 -3.53 -15.74 0.77
N ILE A 40 -3.23 -15.69 2.07
CA ILE A 40 -1.87 -15.46 2.59
C ILE A 40 -0.90 -16.58 2.18
N GLU A 41 -1.39 -17.81 2.01
CA GLU A 41 -0.62 -18.97 1.58
C GLU A 41 -0.12 -18.83 0.14
N GLN A 42 -0.79 -17.99 -0.66
CA GLN A 42 -0.42 -17.72 -2.05
C GLN A 42 0.39 -16.44 -2.19
N ALA A 43 0.55 -15.65 -1.13
CA ALA A 43 1.20 -14.36 -1.17
C ALA A 43 2.73 -14.50 -1.24
N THR A 44 3.32 -13.73 -2.15
CA THR A 44 4.77 -13.60 -2.32
C THR A 44 5.12 -12.12 -2.46
N VAL A 45 6.39 -11.77 -2.22
CA VAL A 45 6.89 -10.41 -2.44
C VAL A 45 6.68 -9.99 -3.90
N GLU A 46 6.85 -10.91 -4.84
CA GLU A 46 6.63 -10.68 -6.26
C GLU A 46 5.16 -10.32 -6.58
N LYS A 47 4.19 -11.10 -6.08
CA LYS A 47 2.77 -10.81 -6.29
C LYS A 47 2.33 -9.49 -5.64
N TYR A 48 2.87 -9.16 -4.47
CA TYR A 48 2.61 -7.85 -3.86
C TYR A 48 3.24 -6.72 -4.67
N THR A 49 4.43 -6.93 -5.24
CA THR A 49 5.06 -5.98 -6.16
C THR A 49 4.24 -5.78 -7.43
N GLU A 50 3.64 -6.83 -7.99
CA GLU A 50 2.73 -6.74 -9.13
C GLU A 50 1.47 -5.93 -8.80
N LEU A 51 0.86 -6.17 -7.64
CA LEU A 51 -0.28 -5.39 -7.17
C LEU A 51 0.07 -3.92 -6.95
N LEU A 52 1.25 -3.65 -6.38
CA LEU A 52 1.78 -2.30 -6.27
C LEU A 52 1.97 -1.65 -7.64
N GLN A 53 2.56 -2.36 -8.61
CA GLN A 53 2.73 -1.86 -9.97
C GLN A 53 1.39 -1.51 -10.63
N ILE A 54 0.37 -2.35 -10.46
CA ILE A 54 -0.99 -2.08 -10.95
C ILE A 54 -1.55 -0.81 -10.29
N ALA A 55 -1.36 -0.65 -8.98
CA ALA A 55 -1.80 0.54 -8.26
C ALA A 55 -1.07 1.81 -8.73
N CYS A 56 0.25 1.80 -8.79
CA CYS A 56 1.04 2.93 -9.28
C CYS A 56 0.62 3.32 -10.70
N ASN A 57 0.51 2.35 -11.62
CA ASN A 57 0.10 2.62 -13.01
C ASN A 57 -1.31 3.19 -13.14
N LYS A 58 -2.22 2.82 -12.24
CA LYS A 58 -3.63 3.19 -12.33
C LYS A 58 -3.93 4.55 -11.72
N TYR A 59 -3.19 4.92 -10.68
CA TYR A 59 -3.57 6.05 -9.82
C TYR A 59 -2.51 7.15 -9.74
N ILE A 60 -1.28 6.88 -10.16
CA ILE A 60 -0.20 7.86 -10.20
C ILE A 60 -0.04 8.35 -11.63
N LYS A 61 0.30 9.64 -11.77
CA LYS A 61 0.60 10.21 -13.09
C LYS A 61 1.81 9.52 -13.71
N PRO A 62 1.87 9.34 -15.04
CA PRO A 62 2.95 8.63 -15.71
C PRO A 62 4.36 9.05 -15.28
N GLU A 63 4.59 10.35 -15.09
CA GLU A 63 5.87 10.92 -14.67
C GLU A 63 6.33 10.53 -13.26
N ALA A 64 5.39 10.12 -12.38
CA ALA A 64 5.65 9.77 -10.98
C ALA A 64 5.51 8.26 -10.70
N ILE A 65 5.21 7.43 -11.71
CA ILE A 65 5.10 5.96 -11.54
C ILE A 65 6.41 5.36 -11.02
N LYS A 66 7.55 5.83 -11.54
CA LYS A 66 8.87 5.36 -11.10
C LYS A 66 9.10 5.67 -9.62
N GLU A 67 8.78 6.89 -9.20
CA GLU A 67 8.90 7.31 -7.79
C GLU A 67 7.99 6.47 -6.88
N CYS A 68 6.73 6.24 -7.28
CA CYS A 68 5.81 5.36 -6.57
C CYS A 68 6.40 3.96 -6.36
N MET A 69 6.95 3.36 -7.42
CA MET A 69 7.56 2.03 -7.32
C MET A 69 8.82 2.02 -6.46
N ASP A 70 9.69 3.02 -6.59
CA ASP A 70 10.95 3.09 -5.86
C ASP A 70 10.72 3.27 -4.35
N VAL A 71 9.73 4.07 -3.97
CA VAL A 71 9.37 4.33 -2.57
C VAL A 71 8.66 3.12 -1.95
N GLU A 72 7.66 2.55 -2.63
CA GLU A 72 6.75 1.58 -2.02
C GLU A 72 7.30 0.14 -2.07
N LYS A 73 8.02 -0.23 -3.14
CA LYS A 73 8.49 -1.62 -3.36
C LYS A 73 9.32 -2.20 -2.21
N PRO A 74 10.25 -1.44 -1.56
CA PRO A 74 11.01 -1.94 -0.42
C PRO A 74 10.16 -2.40 0.77
N HIS A 75 8.89 -2.00 0.83
CA HIS A 75 7.99 -2.35 1.93
C HIS A 75 7.18 -3.63 1.69
N MET A 76 7.19 -4.19 0.47
CA MET A 76 6.46 -5.44 0.18
C MET A 76 6.90 -6.62 1.06
N PRO A 77 8.20 -6.82 1.37
CA PRO A 77 8.62 -7.83 2.35
C PRO A 77 8.05 -7.58 3.75
N ILE A 78 8.04 -6.33 4.22
CA ILE A 78 7.50 -5.95 5.55
C ILE A 78 6.01 -6.29 5.63
N ALA A 79 5.25 -5.97 4.57
CA ALA A 79 3.84 -6.30 4.48
C ALA A 79 3.61 -7.82 4.55
N LEU A 80 4.35 -8.60 3.75
CA LEU A 80 4.22 -10.05 3.70
C LEU A 80 4.57 -10.72 5.03
N ASP A 81 5.70 -10.34 5.63
CA ASP A 81 6.13 -10.87 6.93
C ASP A 81 5.14 -10.49 8.03
N GLY A 82 4.59 -9.27 7.97
CA GLY A 82 3.55 -8.82 8.88
C GLY A 82 2.28 -9.67 8.80
N PHE A 83 1.77 -9.92 7.60
CA PHE A 83 0.59 -10.77 7.42
C PHE A 83 0.85 -12.22 7.82
N LYS A 84 2.02 -12.79 7.49
CA LYS A 84 2.40 -14.15 7.91
C LYS A 84 2.52 -14.29 9.42
N ALA A 85 2.94 -13.23 10.12
CA ALA A 85 2.99 -13.18 11.57
C ALA A 85 1.62 -12.88 12.22
N GLY A 86 0.55 -12.72 11.44
CA GLY A 86 -0.79 -12.40 11.96
C GLY A 86 -0.90 -10.99 12.54
N LEU A 87 -0.03 -10.07 12.13
CA LEU A 87 -0.08 -8.67 12.58
C LEU A 87 -1.28 -7.94 11.99
N LYS A 88 -1.79 -6.96 12.74
CA LYS A 88 -2.81 -6.03 12.24
C LYS A 88 -2.16 -5.00 11.32
N ASN A 89 -2.90 -4.50 10.33
CA ASN A 89 -2.39 -3.49 9.39
C ASN A 89 -1.72 -2.30 10.08
N LYS A 90 -2.29 -1.82 11.20
CA LYS A 90 -1.71 -0.73 11.98
C LYS A 90 -0.28 -1.03 12.47
N ASP A 91 -0.03 -2.25 12.96
CA ASP A 91 1.28 -2.66 13.49
C ASP A 91 2.30 -2.82 12.36
N ILE A 92 1.85 -3.29 11.19
CA ILE A 92 2.69 -3.38 9.99
C ILE A 92 3.06 -1.97 9.51
N CYS A 93 2.10 -1.05 9.46
CA CYS A 93 2.34 0.35 9.10
C CYS A 93 3.24 1.08 10.11
N ALA A 94 3.22 0.68 11.39
CA ALA A 94 4.17 1.21 12.37
C ALA A 94 5.61 0.75 12.10
N LYS A 95 5.79 -0.49 11.60
CA LYS A 95 7.10 -0.97 11.14
C LYS A 95 7.56 -0.31 9.84
N TRP A 96 6.60 0.11 9.02
CA TRP A 96 6.84 0.88 7.79
C TRP A 96 7.33 2.30 8.11
N GLY A 97 6.86 2.89 9.20
CA GLY A 97 7.13 4.28 9.60
C GLY A 97 6.01 5.26 9.24
N ASP A 98 4.90 4.75 8.72
CA ASP A 98 3.72 5.53 8.33
C ASP A 98 2.71 5.67 9.48
N CYS A 99 2.80 4.80 10.49
CA CYS A 99 2.21 4.92 11.82
C CYS A 99 3.34 4.86 12.88
#